data_AF-A0A558D1Q1-F1
#
_entry.id   AF-A0A558D1Q1-F1
#
_cell.length_a   1.000
_cell.length_b   1.000
_cell.length_c   1.000
_cell.angle_alpha   90.00
_cell.angle_beta   90.00
_cell.angle_gamma   90.00
#
_symmetry.space_group_name_H-M   'P 1'
#
loop_
_entity.id
_entity.type
_entity.pdbx_description
1 polymer ?
#
loop_
_entity_poly.entity_id
_entity_poly.type
_entity_poly.pdbx_seq_one_letter_code
_entity_poly.pdbx_strand_id
1 'polypeptide(L)'
;MATVRLPEDPSLEQLRKQAKDLRDQARAGVSEALGLVGTHHPDGPHPPSLAGAQLVVARRHGFSSWATLKRHVETIQHYRRVPDQVDTASSPAEQFPLLACLSYGHDDNPVRWHQAAELLAVHPELTNASVHAAAAAADADALAALLAADPTLAAT
;
A
#
# COMPACT_ATOMS: atom_id res chain seq x y z
N MET A 1 -24.27 10.62 9.63
CA MET A 1 -23.86 9.85 8.44
C MET A 1 -22.52 10.39 7.95
N ALA A 2 -21.65 9.55 7.37
CA ALA A 2 -20.39 10.01 6.79
C ALA A 2 -20.67 11.02 5.66
N THR A 3 -20.02 12.18 5.70
CA THR A 3 -20.14 13.22 4.66
C THR A 3 -19.08 13.06 3.58
N VAL A 4 -17.95 12.42 3.91
CA VAL A 4 -16.86 12.11 2.97
C VAL A 4 -16.35 10.71 3.26
N ARG A 5 -16.25 9.86 2.22
CA ARG A 5 -15.64 8.53 2.37
C ARG A 5 -14.15 8.67 2.68
N LEU A 6 -13.63 7.76 3.48
CA LEU A 6 -12.20 7.68 3.73
C LEU A 6 -11.47 7.35 2.40
N PRO A 7 -10.30 7.95 2.12
CA PRO A 7 -9.48 7.58 0.96
C PRO A 7 -9.12 6.09 0.97
N GLU A 8 -8.82 5.54 -0.21
CA GLU A 8 -8.42 4.14 -0.38
C GLU A 8 -7.11 3.80 0.35
N ASP A 9 -6.16 4.74 0.38
CA ASP A 9 -4.93 4.65 1.16
C ASP A 9 -4.89 5.74 2.25
N PRO A 10 -5.57 5.52 3.40
CA PRO A 10 -5.63 6.52 4.44
C PRO A 10 -4.34 6.62 5.25
N SER A 11 -3.84 7.85 5.40
CA SER A 11 -2.69 8.16 6.26
C SER A 11 -3.12 8.88 7.54
N LEU A 12 -2.76 8.31 8.69
CA LEU A 12 -3.01 8.95 9.99
C LEU A 12 -2.33 10.31 10.12
N GLU A 13 -1.15 10.48 9.52
CA GLU A 13 -0.44 11.76 9.54
C GLU A 13 -1.22 12.85 8.79
N GLN A 14 -1.76 12.51 7.61
CA GLN A 14 -2.63 13.41 6.85
C GLN A 14 -3.90 13.76 7.63
N LEU A 15 -4.55 12.78 8.26
CA LEU A 15 -5.76 13.01 9.07
C LEU A 15 -5.47 13.89 10.30
N ARG A 16 -4.30 13.72 10.93
CA ARG A 16 -3.84 14.61 12.02
C ARG A 16 -3.60 16.03 11.52
N LYS A 17 -3.03 16.19 10.33
CA LYS A 17 -2.83 17.51 9.71
C LYS A 17 -4.17 18.18 9.43
N GLN A 18 -5.12 17.47 8.83
CA GLN A 18 -6.47 17.98 8.61
C GLN A 18 -7.16 18.46 9.90
N ALA A 19 -7.00 17.73 11.01
CA ALA A 19 -7.55 18.15 12.30
C ALA A 19 -6.89 19.44 12.83
N LYS A 20 -5.58 19.61 12.62
CA LYS A 20 -4.87 20.85 13.00
C LYS A 20 -5.33 22.03 12.13
N ASP A 21 -5.38 21.83 10.82
CA ASP A 21 -5.81 22.86 9.86
C ASP A 21 -7.24 23.32 10.17
N LEU A 22 -8.16 22.38 10.42
CA LEU A 22 -9.54 22.68 10.82
C LEU A 22 -9.60 23.52 12.10
N ARG A 23 -8.84 23.14 13.13
CA ARG A 23 -8.78 23.87 14.40
C ARG A 23 -8.33 25.31 14.17
N ASP A 24 -7.28 25.50 13.38
CA ASP A 24 -6.66 26.80 13.17
C ASP A 24 -7.55 27.71 12.31
N GLN A 25 -8.20 27.17 11.28
CA GLN A 25 -9.19 27.89 10.48
C GLN A 25 -10.44 28.28 11.29
N ALA A 26 -10.96 27.39 12.14
CA ALA A 26 -12.11 27.69 13.00
C ALA A 26 -11.77 28.78 14.02
N ARG A 27 -10.55 28.79 14.57
CA ARG A 27 -10.06 29.88 15.45
C ARG A 27 -9.89 31.20 14.72
N ALA A 28 -9.49 31.17 13.47
CA ALA A 28 -9.44 32.35 12.60
C ALA A 28 -10.83 32.84 12.15
N GLY A 29 -11.92 32.16 12.56
CA GLY A 29 -13.29 32.56 12.24
C GLY A 29 -13.73 32.20 10.82
N VAL A 30 -13.03 31.29 10.13
CA VAL A 30 -13.41 30.86 8.78
C VAL A 30 -14.77 30.16 8.84
N SER A 31 -15.76 30.73 8.14
CA SER A 31 -17.16 30.27 8.20
C SER A 31 -17.33 28.80 7.80
N GLU A 32 -16.58 28.33 6.79
CA GLU A 32 -16.61 26.93 6.36
C GLU A 32 -16.14 25.97 7.47
N ALA A 33 -15.02 26.30 8.12
CA ALA A 33 -14.47 25.51 9.21
C ALA A 33 -15.44 25.47 10.41
N LEU A 34 -16.02 26.61 10.78
CA LEU A 34 -17.03 26.68 11.84
C LEU A 34 -18.30 25.90 11.48
N GLY A 35 -18.73 25.92 10.22
CA GLY A 35 -19.85 25.11 9.72
C GLY A 35 -19.58 23.61 9.81
N LEU A 36 -18.35 23.18 9.48
CA LEU A 36 -17.95 21.78 9.62
C LEU A 36 -17.94 21.33 11.09
N VAL A 37 -17.44 22.19 11.99
CA VAL A 37 -17.50 21.93 13.44
C VAL A 37 -18.95 21.85 13.90
N GLY A 38 -19.81 22.79 13.52
CA GLY A 38 -21.22 22.79 13.89
C GLY A 38 -21.99 21.55 13.41
N THR A 39 -21.61 21.00 12.27
CA THR A 39 -22.24 19.80 11.70
C THR A 39 -21.89 18.53 12.49
N HIS A 40 -20.68 18.45 13.06
CA HIS A 40 -20.13 17.20 13.58
C HIS A 40 -19.78 17.22 15.08
N HIS A 41 -19.61 18.38 15.70
CA HIS A 41 -19.30 18.52 17.11
C HIS A 41 -20.59 18.65 17.94
N PRO A 42 -20.70 17.99 19.12
CA PRO A 42 -21.90 18.08 19.97
C PRO A 42 -22.23 19.51 20.41
N ASP A 43 -21.21 20.32 20.69
CA ASP A 43 -21.37 21.70 21.19
C ASP A 43 -21.69 22.74 20.09
N GLY A 44 -21.94 22.30 18.84
CA GLY A 44 -22.26 23.19 17.73
C GLY A 44 -21.06 24.02 17.22
N PRO A 45 -21.30 25.11 16.47
CA PRO A 45 -20.26 25.92 15.85
C PRO A 45 -19.47 26.71 16.90
N HIS A 46 -18.21 26.35 17.12
CA HIS A 46 -17.29 27.05 18.00
C HIS A 46 -15.84 26.73 17.58
N PRO A 47 -14.83 27.49 18.03
CA PRO A 47 -13.43 27.13 17.84
C PRO A 47 -13.08 25.89 18.69
N PRO A 48 -12.81 24.71 18.08
CA PRO A 48 -12.64 23.49 18.83
C PRO A 48 -11.25 23.39 19.48
N SER A 49 -11.10 22.52 20.46
CA SER A 49 -9.80 22.00 20.87
C SER A 49 -9.22 21.08 19.79
N LEU A 50 -7.95 20.65 19.92
CA LEU A 50 -7.39 19.66 18.99
C LEU A 50 -8.15 18.33 19.04
N ALA A 51 -8.55 17.89 20.24
CA ALA A 51 -9.37 16.69 20.41
C ALA A 51 -10.76 16.85 19.78
N GLY A 52 -11.37 18.03 19.92
CA GLY A 52 -12.64 18.37 19.26
C GLY A 52 -12.52 18.34 17.72
N ALA A 53 -11.44 18.90 17.17
CA ALA A 53 -11.19 18.84 15.73
C ALA A 53 -10.93 17.41 15.23
N GLN A 54 -10.21 16.59 15.99
CA GLN A 54 -10.05 15.16 15.69
C GLN A 54 -11.38 14.40 15.70
N LEU A 55 -12.28 14.71 16.64
CA LEU A 55 -13.63 14.16 16.67
C LEU A 55 -14.44 14.56 15.43
N VAL A 56 -14.36 15.83 15.02
CA VAL A 56 -15.02 16.32 13.80
C VAL A 56 -14.52 15.58 12.57
N VAL A 57 -13.20 15.40 12.40
CA VAL A 57 -12.61 14.62 11.30
C VAL A 57 -13.10 13.17 11.33
N ALA A 58 -13.10 12.52 12.51
CA ALA A 58 -13.61 11.16 12.64
C ALA A 58 -15.08 11.05 12.20
N ARG A 59 -15.94 11.94 12.69
CA ARG A 59 -17.38 11.95 12.36
C ARG A 59 -17.67 12.31 10.91
N ARG A 60 -16.87 13.19 10.31
CA ARG A 60 -16.91 13.51 8.87
C ARG A 60 -16.74 12.24 8.02
N HIS A 61 -15.85 11.35 8.45
CA HIS A 61 -15.61 10.05 7.82
C HIS A 61 -16.52 8.92 8.35
N GLY A 62 -17.50 9.22 9.20
CA GLY A 62 -18.47 8.24 9.71
C GLY A 62 -18.04 7.47 10.95
N PHE A 63 -16.92 7.82 11.59
CA PHE A 63 -16.45 7.19 12.81
C PHE A 63 -16.99 7.91 14.05
N SER A 64 -17.35 7.15 15.09
CA SER A 64 -17.90 7.69 16.33
C SER A 64 -16.86 8.45 17.18
N SER A 65 -15.58 8.10 17.04
CA SER A 65 -14.47 8.70 17.77
C SER A 65 -13.17 8.66 16.97
N TRP A 66 -12.21 9.50 17.36
CA TRP A 66 -10.86 9.48 16.79
C TRP A 66 -10.15 8.13 17.01
N ALA A 67 -10.33 7.49 18.16
CA ALA A 67 -9.73 6.19 18.45
C ALA A 67 -10.26 5.09 17.52
N THR A 68 -11.56 5.14 17.16
CA THR A 68 -12.17 4.20 16.22
C THR A 68 -11.64 4.41 14.80
N LEU A 69 -11.54 5.66 14.33
CA LEU A 69 -10.90 5.98 13.05
C LEU A 69 -9.44 5.49 13.03
N LYS A 70 -8.69 5.78 14.09
CA LYS A 70 -7.28 5.37 14.20
C LYS A 70 -7.12 3.86 14.06
N ARG A 71 -7.89 3.08 14.83
CA ARG A 71 -7.87 1.61 14.78
C ARG A 71 -8.21 1.08 13.39
N HIS A 72 -9.19 1.70 12.73
CA HIS A 72 -9.59 1.29 11.39
C HIS A 72 -8.46 1.54 10.37
N VAL A 73 -7.82 2.71 10.42
CA VAL A 73 -6.67 3.01 9.54
C VAL A 73 -5.49 2.07 9.85
N GLU A 74 -5.19 1.81 11.12
CA GLU A 74 -4.15 0.84 11.51
C GLU A 74 -4.47 -0.58 10.99
N THR A 75 -5.75 -0.97 10.99
CA THR A 75 -6.20 -2.25 10.43
C THR A 75 -5.98 -2.29 8.93
N ILE A 76 -6.36 -1.24 8.19
CA ILE A 76 -6.11 -1.13 6.75
C ILE A 76 -4.61 -1.25 6.48
N GLN A 77 -3.78 -0.49 7.20
CA GLN A 77 -2.33 -0.49 7.01
C GLN A 77 -1.69 -1.84 7.36
N HIS A 78 -2.19 -2.54 8.39
CA HIS A 78 -1.66 -3.85 8.78
C HIS A 78 -1.98 -4.94 7.76
N TYR A 79 -3.19 -4.93 7.20
CA TYR A 79 -3.62 -5.91 6.20
C TYR A 79 -3.32 -5.47 4.76
N ARG A 80 -2.76 -4.26 4.59
CA ARG A 80 -2.30 -3.79 3.29
C ARG A 80 -1.19 -4.71 2.82
N ARG A 81 -1.42 -5.39 1.71
CA ARG A 81 -0.34 -5.91 0.88
C ARG A 81 -0.15 -4.96 -0.29
N VAL A 82 1.12 -4.62 -0.53
CA VAL A 82 1.56 -3.89 -1.71
C VAL A 82 2.30 -4.93 -2.56
N PRO A 83 1.60 -5.85 -3.24
CA PRO A 83 2.24 -6.94 -3.98
C PRO A 83 3.15 -6.46 -5.12
N ASP A 84 3.01 -5.19 -5.52
CA ASP A 84 3.84 -4.46 -6.47
C ASP A 84 5.11 -3.85 -5.84
N GLN A 85 5.24 -3.81 -4.51
CA GLN A 85 6.51 -3.49 -3.85
C GLN A 85 7.41 -4.72 -3.85
N VAL A 86 8.18 -4.84 -4.93
CA VAL A 86 9.29 -5.78 -5.03
C VAL A 86 10.59 -5.06 -4.73
N ASP A 87 11.47 -5.71 -3.96
CA ASP A 87 12.82 -5.21 -3.73
C ASP A 87 13.56 -5.06 -5.06
N THR A 88 14.43 -4.05 -5.15
CA THR A 88 15.26 -3.85 -6.34
C THR A 88 16.13 -5.08 -6.58
N ALA A 89 15.95 -5.73 -7.73
CA ALA A 89 16.80 -6.84 -8.14
C ALA A 89 18.27 -6.42 -8.14
N SER A 90 19.11 -7.20 -7.48
CA SER A 90 20.56 -6.97 -7.43
C SER A 90 21.33 -7.87 -8.41
N SER A 91 20.64 -8.83 -9.03
CA SER A 91 21.21 -9.74 -10.03
C SER A 91 20.22 -10.06 -11.17
N PRO A 92 20.69 -10.48 -12.35
CA PRO A 92 19.83 -10.99 -13.42
C PRO A 92 18.94 -12.17 -12.98
N ALA A 93 19.42 -13.02 -12.07
CA ALA A 93 18.68 -14.17 -11.55
C ALA A 93 17.50 -13.79 -10.63
N GLU A 94 17.58 -12.64 -9.96
CA GLU A 94 16.48 -12.03 -9.22
C GLU A 94 15.58 -11.18 -10.14
N GLN A 95 16.17 -10.49 -11.11
CA GLN A 95 15.45 -9.62 -12.04
C GLN A 95 14.54 -10.41 -12.97
N PHE A 96 14.98 -11.57 -13.45
CA PHE A 96 14.20 -12.38 -14.39
C PHE A 96 12.83 -12.80 -13.82
N PRO A 97 12.73 -13.46 -12.65
CA PRO A 97 11.43 -13.81 -12.07
C PRO A 97 10.52 -12.60 -11.84
N LEU A 98 11.09 -11.45 -11.47
CA LEU A 98 10.31 -10.21 -11.27
C LEU A 98 9.69 -9.69 -12.57
N LEU A 99 10.36 -9.87 -13.72
CA LEU A 99 9.84 -9.46 -15.02
C LEU A 99 8.92 -10.53 -15.65
N ALA A 100 9.21 -11.82 -15.40
CA ALA A 100 8.53 -12.96 -16.01
C ALA A 100 7.21 -13.33 -15.31
N CYS A 101 7.12 -13.12 -14.00
CA CYS A 101 5.94 -13.46 -13.21
C CYS A 101 4.90 -12.32 -13.20
N LEU A 102 3.62 -12.71 -13.12
CA LEU A 102 2.50 -11.79 -12.99
C LEU A 102 2.63 -10.91 -11.73
N SER A 103 2.60 -9.59 -11.92
CA SER A 103 2.36 -8.62 -10.85
C SER A 103 0.90 -8.15 -10.90
N TYR A 104 0.27 -7.95 -9.74
CA TYR A 104 -1.07 -7.36 -9.65
C TYR A 104 -1.05 -5.82 -9.66
N GLY A 105 0.11 -5.22 -9.91
CA GLY A 105 0.30 -3.78 -10.09
C GLY A 105 -0.11 -3.28 -11.47
N HIS A 106 -0.32 -1.97 -11.58
CA HIS A 106 -0.63 -1.32 -12.87
C HIS A 106 0.55 -1.33 -13.86
N ASP A 107 1.72 -1.72 -13.38
CA ASP A 107 2.95 -1.81 -14.16
C ASP A 107 3.14 -3.18 -14.83
N ASP A 108 2.30 -4.19 -14.58
CA ASP A 108 2.32 -5.44 -15.33
C ASP A 108 1.85 -5.22 -16.78
N ASN A 109 2.79 -5.25 -17.72
CA ASN A 109 2.55 -4.86 -19.10
C ASN A 109 3.46 -5.62 -20.09
N PRO A 110 3.12 -5.66 -21.39
CA PRO A 110 3.85 -6.45 -22.38
C PRO A 110 5.34 -6.10 -22.55
N VAL A 111 5.77 -4.88 -22.19
CA VAL A 111 7.18 -4.49 -22.23
C VAL A 111 7.99 -5.26 -21.20
N ARG A 112 7.45 -5.46 -19.99
CA ARG A 112 8.12 -6.25 -18.94
C ARG A 112 8.36 -7.69 -19.38
N TRP A 113 7.35 -8.31 -19.99
CA TRP A 113 7.47 -9.70 -20.45
C TRP A 113 8.46 -9.83 -21.61
N HIS A 114 8.53 -8.83 -22.50
CA HIS A 114 9.58 -8.77 -23.53
C HIS A 114 10.97 -8.66 -22.91
N GLN A 115 11.14 -7.80 -21.91
CA GLN A 115 12.42 -7.67 -21.19
C GLN A 115 12.82 -8.97 -20.50
N ALA A 116 11.86 -9.72 -19.93
CA ALA A 116 12.13 -11.04 -19.37
C ALA A 116 12.65 -12.01 -20.44
N ALA A 117 11.98 -12.05 -21.61
CA ALA A 117 12.38 -12.91 -22.71
C ALA A 117 13.77 -12.56 -23.26
N GLU A 118 14.07 -11.27 -23.42
CA GLU A 118 15.39 -10.78 -23.82
C GLU A 118 16.46 -11.15 -22.80
N LEU A 119 16.17 -10.97 -21.50
CA LEU A 119 17.11 -11.28 -20.43
C LEU A 119 17.47 -12.77 -20.41
N LEU A 120 16.47 -13.65 -20.58
CA LEU A 120 16.70 -15.11 -20.66
C LEU A 120 17.43 -15.50 -21.96
N ALA A 121 17.17 -14.82 -23.07
CA ALA A 121 17.87 -15.09 -24.33
C ALA A 121 19.37 -14.71 -24.26
N VAL A 122 19.70 -13.64 -23.53
CA VAL A 122 21.09 -13.23 -23.28
C VAL A 122 21.77 -14.11 -22.23
N HIS A 123 21.01 -14.56 -21.23
CA HIS A 123 21.51 -15.34 -20.09
C HIS A 123 20.74 -16.67 -19.92
N PRO A 124 20.94 -17.65 -20.81
CA PRO A 124 20.27 -18.95 -20.70
C PRO A 124 20.70 -19.73 -19.45
N GLU A 125 21.85 -19.42 -18.86
CA GLU A 125 22.34 -20.03 -17.62
C GLU A 125 21.46 -19.74 -16.38
N LEU A 126 20.57 -18.75 -16.44
CA LEU A 126 19.74 -18.34 -15.31
C LEU A 126 18.87 -19.48 -14.76
N THR A 127 18.31 -20.33 -15.62
CA THR A 127 17.46 -21.46 -15.17
C THR A 127 18.27 -22.52 -14.42
N ASN A 128 19.57 -22.64 -14.69
CA ASN A 128 20.45 -23.55 -13.97
C ASN A 128 21.04 -22.93 -12.69
N ALA A 129 20.98 -21.61 -12.54
CA ALA A 129 21.56 -20.89 -11.41
C ALA A 129 20.54 -20.52 -10.32
N SER A 130 19.24 -20.50 -10.64
CA SER A 130 18.19 -20.06 -9.72
C SER A 130 16.94 -20.92 -9.85
N VAL A 131 16.53 -21.51 -8.72
CA VAL A 131 15.28 -22.28 -8.61
C VAL A 131 14.06 -21.43 -9.02
N HIS A 132 14.09 -20.13 -8.71
CA HIS A 132 13.03 -19.19 -9.06
C HIS A 132 13.02 -18.86 -10.56
N ALA A 133 14.20 -18.76 -11.19
CA ALA A 133 14.30 -18.54 -12.63
C ALA A 133 13.85 -19.78 -13.42
N ALA A 134 14.24 -20.98 -13.00
CA ALA A 134 13.75 -22.23 -13.59
C ALA A 134 12.22 -22.34 -13.52
N ALA A 135 11.65 -22.05 -12.34
CA ALA A 135 10.21 -22.06 -12.14
C ALA A 135 9.49 -21.01 -13.01
N ALA A 136 9.99 -19.77 -13.05
CA ALA A 136 9.40 -18.69 -13.84
C ALA A 136 9.49 -18.93 -15.37
N ALA A 137 10.56 -19.59 -15.83
CA ALA A 137 10.74 -19.98 -17.24
C ALA A 137 9.99 -21.27 -17.62
N ALA A 138 9.34 -21.95 -16.66
CA ALA A 138 8.78 -23.29 -16.83
C ALA A 138 9.80 -24.35 -17.29
N ASP A 139 11.07 -24.21 -16.90
CA ASP A 139 12.14 -25.19 -17.14
C ASP A 139 12.09 -26.29 -16.07
N ALA A 140 11.22 -27.29 -16.30
CA ALA A 140 10.95 -28.36 -15.34
C ALA A 140 12.19 -29.24 -15.05
N ASP A 141 13.06 -29.43 -16.04
CA ASP A 141 14.25 -30.27 -15.91
C ASP A 141 15.31 -29.58 -15.03
N ALA A 142 15.60 -28.30 -15.30
CA ALA A 142 16.51 -27.51 -14.46
C ALA A 142 15.97 -27.36 -13.03
N LEU A 143 14.66 -27.13 -12.87
CA LEU A 143 14.00 -27.05 -11.57
C LEU A 143 14.15 -28.36 -10.78
N ALA A 144 13.90 -29.50 -11.42
CA ALA A 144 14.05 -30.81 -10.78
C ALA A 144 15.50 -31.09 -10.39
N ALA A 145 16.47 -30.74 -11.25
CA ALA A 145 17.89 -30.92 -10.96
C ALA A 145 18.35 -30.09 -9.75
N LEU A 146 17.92 -28.83 -9.67
CA LEU A 146 18.24 -27.94 -8.55
C LEU A 146 17.64 -28.43 -7.24
N LEU A 147 16.37 -28.82 -7.23
CA LEU A 147 15.71 -29.34 -6.03
C LEU A 147 16.25 -30.71 -5.59
N ALA A 148 16.71 -31.54 -6.53
CA ALA A 148 17.38 -32.79 -6.20
C ALA A 148 18.76 -32.55 -5.56
N ALA A 149 19.48 -31.53 -6.02
CA ALA A 149 20.77 -31.14 -5.44
C ALA A 149 20.62 -30.49 -4.06
N ASP A 150 19.61 -29.63 -3.90
CA ASP A 150 19.29 -28.98 -2.64
C ASP A 150 17.77 -28.79 -2.48
N PRO A 151 17.10 -29.70 -1.74
CA PRO A 151 15.67 -29.59 -1.47
C PRO A 151 15.28 -28.35 -0.65
N THR A 152 16.23 -27.73 0.06
CA THR A 152 15.94 -26.55 0.89
C THR A 152 15.64 -25.31 0.05
N LEU A 153 15.99 -25.33 -1.25
CA LEU A 153 15.63 -24.28 -2.21
C LEU A 153 14.10 -24.14 -2.43
N ALA A 154 13.30 -25.14 -2.02
CA ALA A 154 11.84 -25.05 -2.02
C ALA A 154 11.25 -24.42 -0.74
N ALA A 155 12.06 -24.21 0.29
CA ALA A 155 11.61 -23.61 1.54
C ALA A 155 11.77 -22.08 1.48
N THR A 156 10.66 -21.37 1.68
CA THR A 156 10.60 -19.90 1.83
C THR A 156 10.62 -19.50 3.29
#